data_AF-F8PFK8-F1
#
_entry.id   AF-F8PFK8-F1
#
_cell.length_a   1.000
_cell.length_b   1.000
_cell.length_c   1.000
_cell.angle_alpha   90.00
_cell.angle_beta   90.00
_cell.angle_gamma   90.00
#
_symmetry.space_group_name_H-M   'P 1'
#
loop_
_entity.id
_entity.type
_entity.pdbx_description
1 polymer ?
#
loop_
_entity_poly.entity_id
_entity_poly.type
_entity_poly.pdbx_seq_one_letter_code
_entity_poly.pdbx_strand_id
1 'polypeptide(L)'
;MPKVKGGFYAVRKGRSPGVYHTWYAIIAQIKGFAGAVYKKFSTSTEAEKFAEGRSNPEVGVTSILDSARETRRVETEGTSTRTVAAASASTAFTAYEKTRVVQVAAVAVDADERDCDVVYCDGACKGNGQVGSIAGVGVWWGVNDPRNIIERCPGDQTNNRAELIAIVRILETTPTSKRTLVIKTDSQYSIKCFELWFPKWSSNGFKTSNGTPVKNAPLIQYLASLLETRRRKGQKVRLKYVRGHNGHEGNEHADRLANMGTVLPPVPERNWERLRKIMETTTTTSEDIMTNKNSGPSISNQEISESLDVSRDSDTVFRSLS
;
A
#
# COMPACT_ATOMS: atom_id res chain seq x y z
N MET A 1 12.74 -11.62 33.10
CA MET A 1 13.06 -11.21 31.71
C MET A 1 11.91 -11.62 30.80
N PRO A 2 11.38 -10.72 29.94
CA PRO A 2 10.31 -11.06 29.02
C PRO A 2 10.82 -11.99 27.90
N LYS A 3 10.14 -13.12 27.67
CA LYS A 3 10.47 -14.05 26.59
C LYS A 3 10.10 -13.43 25.24
N VAL A 4 11.11 -13.10 24.42
CA VAL A 4 10.91 -12.62 23.05
C VAL A 4 10.22 -13.71 22.24
N LYS A 5 9.02 -13.45 21.70
CA LYS A 5 8.30 -14.36 20.79
C LYS A 5 8.89 -14.32 19.38
N GLY A 6 10.18 -14.60 19.27
CA GLY A 6 10.90 -14.88 18.02
C GLY A 6 11.44 -16.30 18.05
N GLY A 7 11.37 -17.03 16.94
CA GLY A 7 11.94 -18.37 16.82
C GLY A 7 13.04 -18.40 15.77
N PHE A 8 14.09 -19.16 16.04
CA PHE A 8 15.24 -19.35 15.16
C PHE A 8 14.97 -20.50 14.20
N TYR A 9 15.42 -20.40 12.96
CA TYR A 9 15.29 -21.43 11.94
C TYR A 9 16.67 -21.93 11.57
N ALA A 10 16.94 -23.22 11.74
CA ALA A 10 18.19 -23.84 11.36
C ALA A 10 18.03 -24.64 10.08
N VAL A 11 18.95 -24.51 9.14
CA VAL A 11 19.07 -25.32 7.93
C VAL A 11 20.33 -26.18 8.06
N ARG A 12 20.17 -27.50 8.10
CA ARG A 12 21.25 -28.50 8.14
C ARG A 12 21.59 -29.05 6.75
N LYS A 13 20.60 -29.14 5.87
CA LYS A 13 20.78 -29.39 4.43
C LYS A 13 19.90 -28.42 3.65
N GLY A 14 20.50 -27.73 2.68
CA GLY A 14 19.90 -26.68 1.86
C GLY A 14 20.99 -25.98 1.06
N ARG A 15 20.64 -24.97 0.27
CA ARG A 15 21.60 -24.19 -0.55
C ARG A 15 22.67 -23.49 0.29
N SER A 16 22.30 -23.03 1.49
CA SER A 16 23.21 -22.51 2.51
C SER A 16 22.76 -23.06 3.88
N PRO A 17 23.55 -23.95 4.52
CA PRO A 17 23.34 -24.36 5.90
C PRO A 17 23.67 -23.23 6.88
N GLY A 18 22.96 -23.16 8.00
CA GLY A 18 23.16 -22.11 9.01
C GLY A 18 21.90 -21.81 9.84
N VAL A 19 21.98 -20.76 10.66
CA VAL A 19 20.87 -20.27 11.49
C VAL A 19 20.35 -18.95 10.95
N TYR A 20 19.03 -18.81 10.96
CA TYR A 20 18.29 -17.73 10.35
C TYR A 20 17.19 -17.22 11.28
N HIS A 21 17.01 -15.91 11.36
CA HIS A 21 16.03 -15.29 12.26
C HIS A 21 14.62 -15.15 11.65
N THR A 22 14.44 -15.52 10.37
CA THR A 22 13.14 -15.43 9.68
C THR A 22 12.88 -16.68 8.83
N TRP A 23 11.59 -17.02 8.69
CA TRP A 23 11.14 -18.08 7.79
C TRP A 23 11.49 -17.77 6.32
N TYR A 24 11.37 -16.50 5.92
CA TYR A 24 11.69 -16.05 4.56
C TYR A 24 13.14 -16.35 4.16
N ALA A 25 14.10 -16.12 5.06
CA ALA A 25 15.51 -16.38 4.79
C ALA A 25 15.81 -17.88 4.54
N ILE A 26 15.01 -18.80 5.11
CA ILE A 26 15.18 -20.24 4.87
C ILE A 26 14.42 -20.77 3.66
N ILE A 27 13.30 -20.15 3.24
CA ILE A 27 12.57 -20.56 2.02
C ILE A 27 13.52 -20.60 0.82
N ALA A 28 14.37 -19.58 0.66
CA ALA A 28 15.36 -19.53 -0.41
C ALA A 28 16.37 -20.70 -0.38
N GLN A 29 16.65 -21.26 0.80
CA GLN A 29 17.62 -22.35 0.98
C GLN A 29 17.02 -23.74 0.76
N ILE A 30 15.71 -23.90 0.98
CA ILE A 30 15.02 -25.21 0.97
C ILE A 30 14.09 -25.40 -0.25
N LYS A 31 13.55 -24.32 -0.85
CA LYS A 31 12.59 -24.42 -1.95
C LYS A 31 13.26 -24.99 -3.19
N GLY A 32 12.81 -26.17 -3.61
CA GLY A 32 13.40 -26.93 -4.72
C GLY A 32 14.75 -27.59 -4.42
N PHE A 33 15.18 -27.67 -3.16
CA PHE A 33 16.40 -28.38 -2.77
C PHE A 33 16.06 -29.81 -2.30
N ALA A 34 16.47 -30.81 -3.08
CA ALA A 34 16.21 -32.22 -2.77
C ALA A 34 16.90 -32.64 -1.46
N GLY A 35 16.15 -33.26 -0.54
CA GLY A 35 16.70 -33.68 0.76
C GLY A 35 17.03 -32.53 1.71
N ALA A 36 16.37 -31.37 1.57
CA ALA A 36 16.51 -30.27 2.52
C ALA A 36 16.11 -30.70 3.94
N VAL A 37 16.91 -30.30 4.94
CA VAL A 37 16.67 -30.57 6.35
C VAL A 37 16.75 -29.27 7.12
N TYR A 38 15.63 -28.86 7.72
CA TYR A 38 15.52 -27.64 8.51
C TYR A 38 14.60 -27.87 9.72
N LYS A 39 14.75 -27.05 10.77
CA LYS A 39 13.90 -27.10 11.97
C LYS A 39 13.84 -25.72 12.65
N LYS A 40 12.74 -25.45 13.34
CA LYS A 40 12.54 -24.23 14.16
C LYS A 40 12.86 -24.52 15.63
N PHE A 41 13.52 -23.57 16.28
CA PHE A 41 13.94 -23.60 17.68
C PHE A 41 13.50 -22.34 18.42
N SER A 42 13.39 -22.44 19.74
CA SER A 42 13.10 -21.31 20.63
C SER A 42 14.36 -20.52 20.99
N THR A 43 15.55 -21.11 20.82
CA THR A 43 16.85 -20.48 21.13
C THR A 43 17.83 -20.56 19.96
N SER A 44 18.77 -19.61 19.87
CA SER A 44 19.82 -19.62 18.84
C SER A 44 20.76 -20.82 19.01
N THR A 45 21.14 -21.11 20.26
CA THR A 45 22.09 -22.18 20.59
C THR A 45 21.59 -23.59 20.24
N GLU A 46 20.28 -23.85 20.29
CA GLU A 46 19.72 -25.11 19.78
C GLU A 46 19.69 -25.15 18.24
N ALA A 47 19.43 -24.00 17.61
CA ALA A 47 19.46 -23.87 16.16
C ALA A 47 20.88 -24.08 15.60
N GLU A 48 21.90 -23.52 16.25
CA GLU A 48 23.32 -23.66 15.91
C GLU A 48 23.73 -25.15 15.95
N LYS A 49 23.46 -25.84 17.07
CA LYS A 49 23.74 -27.28 17.22
C LYS A 49 23.09 -28.15 16.15
N PHE A 50 21.86 -27.81 15.73
CA PHE A 50 21.17 -28.52 14.65
C PHE A 50 21.78 -28.23 13.27
N ALA A 51 22.17 -26.98 12.99
CA ALA A 51 22.84 -26.61 11.74
C ALA A 51 24.21 -27.28 11.62
N GLU A 52 24.98 -27.35 12.72
CA GLU A 52 26.28 -28.03 12.80
C GLU A 52 26.21 -29.57 12.73
N GLY A 53 25.00 -30.16 12.77
CA GLY A 53 24.81 -31.61 12.70
C GLY A 53 25.19 -32.38 13.97
N ARG A 54 25.44 -31.70 15.11
CA ARG A 54 25.71 -32.34 16.40
C ARG A 54 24.41 -32.80 17.07
N SER A 55 23.87 -33.94 16.63
CA SER A 55 22.75 -34.61 17.31
C SER A 55 23.23 -35.65 18.31
N ASN A 56 22.64 -35.66 19.52
CA ASN A 56 22.40 -36.91 20.24
C ASN A 56 20.93 -37.31 20.01
N PRO A 57 20.58 -38.61 20.05
CA PRO A 57 19.39 -39.11 19.36
C PRO A 57 18.12 -39.04 20.22
N GLU A 58 16.99 -38.72 19.60
CA GLU A 58 15.84 -39.65 19.53
C GLU A 58 14.77 -39.21 18.50
N VAL A 59 14.05 -40.24 18.06
CA VAL A 59 13.07 -40.43 16.98
C VAL A 59 11.84 -39.47 17.07
N GLY A 60 11.08 -39.14 16.02
CA GLY A 60 11.05 -39.64 14.63
C GLY A 60 10.19 -38.81 13.67
N VAL A 61 9.85 -39.42 12.51
CA VAL A 61 9.27 -38.79 11.31
C VAL A 61 7.94 -39.43 10.91
N THR A 62 6.93 -38.62 10.55
CA THR A 62 5.80 -38.86 9.61
C THR A 62 5.04 -37.50 9.48
N SER A 63 4.61 -36.90 8.37
CA SER A 63 3.99 -37.30 7.08
C SER A 63 2.67 -38.08 7.18
N ILE A 64 1.56 -37.44 6.78
CA ILE A 64 0.45 -37.94 5.90
C ILE A 64 -0.87 -37.18 6.16
N LEU A 65 -1.72 -37.13 5.13
CA LEU A 65 -3.05 -36.52 5.05
C LEU A 65 -4.17 -37.44 5.60
N ASP A 66 -5.36 -36.88 5.78
CA ASP A 66 -6.68 -37.53 5.92
C ASP A 66 -6.92 -38.54 7.07
N SER A 67 -7.95 -38.28 7.89
CA SER A 67 -9.27 -38.92 7.67
C SER A 67 -10.37 -38.27 8.53
N ALA A 68 -11.61 -38.69 8.31
CA ALA A 68 -12.84 -38.04 8.77
C ALA A 68 -13.47 -38.64 10.04
N ARG A 69 -14.54 -37.99 10.52
CA ARG A 69 -15.68 -38.51 11.32
C ARG A 69 -15.38 -39.37 12.57
N GLU A 70 -15.99 -39.00 13.71
CA GLU A 70 -17.22 -39.71 14.15
C GLU A 70 -18.07 -38.86 15.13
N THR A 71 -19.31 -39.28 15.32
CA THR A 71 -20.42 -38.63 16.03
C THR A 71 -20.57 -39.09 17.50
N ARG A 72 -21.17 -38.25 18.35
CA ARG A 72 -22.31 -38.70 19.17
C ARG A 72 -23.23 -37.55 19.64
N ARG A 73 -24.55 -37.81 19.64
CA ARG A 73 -25.63 -36.97 20.20
C ARG A 73 -25.82 -37.23 21.70
N VAL A 74 -26.41 -36.28 22.43
CA VAL A 74 -27.57 -36.51 23.32
C VAL A 74 -28.47 -35.25 23.28
N GLU A 75 -29.79 -35.44 23.31
CA GLU A 75 -30.87 -34.41 23.31
C GLU A 75 -31.16 -33.95 24.77
N THR A 76 -31.93 -32.92 25.13
CA THR A 76 -33.36 -32.68 24.84
C THR A 76 -33.81 -31.22 25.11
N GLU A 77 -34.72 -30.75 24.25
CA GLU A 77 -36.01 -30.06 24.51
C GLU A 77 -36.12 -28.71 25.29
N GLY A 78 -36.95 -27.80 24.77
CA GLY A 78 -37.24 -26.47 25.37
C GLY A 78 -38.04 -25.49 24.51
N THR A 79 -39.19 -25.90 23.99
CA THR A 79 -40.15 -25.15 23.13
C THR A 79 -40.51 -23.71 23.59
N SER A 80 -40.60 -22.72 22.66
CA SER A 80 -41.89 -22.03 22.32
C SER A 80 -41.83 -20.84 21.31
N THR A 81 -42.38 -21.08 20.12
CA THR A 81 -43.35 -20.33 19.26
C THR A 81 -43.41 -18.79 19.03
N ARG A 82 -43.99 -18.45 17.85
CA ARG A 82 -44.59 -17.18 17.30
C ARG A 82 -43.65 -16.22 16.52
N THR A 83 -43.64 -16.19 15.17
CA THR A 83 -44.60 -15.58 14.18
C THR A 83 -44.75 -14.06 14.29
N VAL A 84 -44.51 -13.22 13.26
CA VAL A 84 -45.33 -13.03 12.02
C VAL A 84 -44.63 -12.17 10.92
N ALA A 85 -45.19 -12.18 9.69
CA ALA A 85 -45.16 -11.23 8.53
C ALA A 85 -44.14 -10.05 8.44
N ALA A 86 -43.51 -9.68 7.30
CA ALA A 86 -43.85 -9.61 5.86
C ALA A 86 -44.45 -8.26 5.36
N ALA A 87 -44.19 -7.93 4.08
CA ALA A 87 -44.46 -6.69 3.30
C ALA A 87 -43.43 -5.54 3.46
N SER A 88 -43.07 -4.67 2.49
CA SER A 88 -43.19 -4.52 1.00
C SER A 88 -43.62 -3.09 0.59
N ALA A 89 -43.20 -2.66 -0.61
CA ALA A 89 -43.42 -1.35 -1.29
C ALA A 89 -42.58 -0.16 -0.76
N SER A 90 -41.88 0.70 -1.54
CA SER A 90 -41.87 1.12 -2.97
C SER A 90 -42.57 2.46 -3.26
N THR A 91 -42.02 3.21 -4.24
CA THR A 91 -42.39 4.55 -4.76
C THR A 91 -42.04 5.76 -3.86
N ALA A 92 -41.63 6.94 -4.38
CA ALA A 92 -41.05 7.23 -5.71
C ALA A 92 -40.11 8.45 -5.78
N PHE A 93 -39.23 8.37 -6.77
CA PHE A 93 -38.39 9.34 -7.49
C PHE A 93 -39.09 10.66 -7.91
N THR A 94 -38.44 11.82 -7.69
CA THR A 94 -38.67 13.07 -8.45
C THR A 94 -37.33 13.74 -8.76
N ALA A 95 -37.19 14.34 -9.95
CA ALA A 95 -35.91 14.72 -10.55
C ALA A 95 -35.32 16.06 -10.03
N TYR A 96 -34.00 16.19 -10.14
CA TYR A 96 -33.32 17.48 -10.30
C TYR A 96 -32.11 17.34 -11.24
N GLU A 97 -31.81 18.38 -12.02
CA GLU A 97 -31.08 18.25 -13.29
C GLU A 97 -29.56 18.40 -13.20
N LYS A 98 -28.86 17.39 -13.74
CA LYS A 98 -27.83 17.52 -14.80
C LYS A 98 -26.80 18.67 -14.71
N THR A 99 -25.94 18.66 -13.68
CA THR A 99 -24.60 19.26 -13.78
C THR A 99 -23.58 18.19 -14.21
N ARG A 100 -22.70 18.51 -15.17
CA ARG A 100 -21.69 17.58 -15.72
C ARG A 100 -20.61 17.23 -14.69
N VAL A 101 -20.75 16.10 -14.00
CA VAL A 101 -19.73 15.53 -13.10
C VAL A 101 -18.96 14.40 -13.81
N VAL A 102 -17.68 14.27 -13.46
CA VAL A 102 -16.69 13.36 -14.05
C VAL A 102 -17.19 11.91 -14.08
N GLN A 103 -17.41 11.38 -15.29
CA GLN A 103 -17.81 9.98 -15.49
C GLN A 103 -16.58 9.07 -15.45
N VAL A 104 -16.19 8.64 -14.25
CA VAL A 104 -15.28 7.49 -14.08
C VAL A 104 -16.05 6.26 -14.54
N ALA A 105 -15.56 5.61 -15.60
CA ALA A 105 -16.30 4.54 -16.28
C ALA A 105 -16.53 3.34 -15.35
N ALA A 106 -17.74 2.78 -15.42
CA ALA A 106 -18.17 1.65 -14.61
C ALA A 106 -17.28 0.41 -14.81
N VAL A 107 -17.23 -0.43 -13.78
CA VAL A 107 -16.35 -1.60 -13.69
C VAL A 107 -16.64 -2.61 -14.81
N ALA A 108 -15.75 -2.68 -15.79
CA ALA A 108 -15.69 -3.81 -16.71
C ALA A 108 -15.03 -5.02 -16.03
N VAL A 109 -15.68 -6.18 -16.19
CA VAL A 109 -15.16 -7.53 -15.89
C VAL A 109 -13.75 -7.69 -16.47
N ASP A 110 -12.87 -8.42 -15.77
CA ASP A 110 -11.42 -8.41 -15.91
C ASP A 110 -10.88 -8.12 -17.33
N ALA A 111 -10.72 -6.82 -17.62
CA ALA A 111 -9.94 -6.36 -18.75
C ALA A 111 -8.51 -6.86 -18.58
N ASP A 112 -7.92 -7.31 -19.68
CA ASP A 112 -6.57 -7.86 -19.73
C ASP A 112 -5.53 -6.92 -19.09
N GLU A 113 -5.09 -7.26 -17.89
CA GLU A 113 -4.13 -6.43 -17.14
C GLU A 113 -2.70 -6.54 -17.69
N ARG A 114 -2.43 -7.39 -18.70
CA ARG A 114 -1.11 -7.50 -19.36
C ARG A 114 -0.66 -6.16 -19.98
N ASP A 115 -1.60 -5.33 -20.43
CA ASP A 115 -1.34 -3.98 -20.95
C ASP A 115 -1.47 -2.83 -19.94
N CYS A 116 -1.57 -3.18 -18.65
CA CYS A 116 -1.53 -2.21 -17.55
C CYS A 116 -0.16 -2.19 -16.87
N ASP A 117 0.15 -1.08 -16.21
CA ASP A 117 1.19 -1.01 -15.20
C ASP A 117 0.51 -1.33 -13.86
N VAL A 118 0.73 -2.53 -13.31
CA VAL A 118 0.02 -3.02 -12.10
C VAL A 118 0.94 -2.87 -10.88
N VAL A 119 0.42 -2.29 -9.81
CA VAL A 119 1.11 -2.10 -8.53
C VAL A 119 0.16 -2.36 -7.37
N TYR A 120 0.69 -2.89 -6.27
CA TYR A 120 -0.05 -3.11 -5.03
C TYR A 120 0.44 -2.14 -3.95
N CYS A 121 -0.46 -1.68 -3.09
CA CYS A 121 -0.12 -0.85 -1.94
C CYS A 121 -1.00 -1.09 -0.72
N ASP A 122 -0.41 -0.90 0.45
CA ASP A 122 -1.06 -1.04 1.75
C ASP A 122 -0.43 -0.04 2.75
N GLY A 123 -1.18 0.30 3.79
CA GLY A 123 -0.72 1.04 4.96
C GLY A 123 -1.09 0.31 6.25
N ALA A 124 -0.09 -0.13 7.00
CA ALA A 124 -0.25 -0.86 8.25
C ALA A 124 -0.11 0.08 9.46
N CYS A 125 -0.90 -0.10 10.51
CA CYS A 125 -0.80 0.67 11.75
C CYS A 125 -0.87 -0.20 13.02
N LYS A 126 0.25 -0.29 13.74
CA LYS A 126 0.33 -0.94 15.06
C LYS A 126 -0.34 -0.07 16.11
N GLY A 127 -1.32 -0.64 16.82
CA GLY A 127 -2.06 0.06 17.87
C GLY A 127 -3.05 1.11 17.36
N ASN A 128 -3.48 1.04 16.09
CA ASN A 128 -4.30 2.05 15.42
C ASN A 128 -5.44 2.63 16.29
N GLY A 129 -5.39 3.94 16.53
CA GLY A 129 -6.35 4.67 17.36
C GLY A 129 -5.95 4.80 18.83
N GLN A 130 -4.81 4.25 19.25
CA GLN A 130 -4.25 4.37 20.60
C GLN A 130 -3.06 5.34 20.64
N VAL A 131 -2.76 5.87 21.83
CA VAL A 131 -1.51 6.62 22.08
C VAL A 131 -0.32 5.69 21.80
N GLY A 132 0.70 6.21 21.11
CA GLY A 132 1.83 5.39 20.65
C GLY A 132 1.53 4.53 19.42
N SER A 133 0.45 4.80 18.68
CA SER A 133 0.23 4.22 17.34
C SER A 133 1.47 4.42 16.46
N ILE A 134 1.83 3.41 15.67
CA ILE A 134 2.93 3.49 14.70
C ILE A 134 2.47 2.94 13.36
N ALA A 135 2.52 3.78 12.33
CA ALA A 135 2.07 3.43 10.98
C ALA A 135 3.21 3.41 9.95
N GLY A 136 3.10 2.52 8.97
CA GLY A 136 4.08 2.30 7.90
C GLY A 136 3.39 2.11 6.55
N VAL A 137 4.12 2.41 5.49
CA VAL A 137 3.64 2.52 4.11
C VAL A 137 4.37 1.50 3.25
N GLY A 138 3.63 0.69 2.49
CA GLY A 138 4.16 -0.35 1.60
C GLY A 138 3.67 -0.17 0.17
N VAL A 139 4.60 -0.23 -0.79
CA VAL A 139 4.29 -0.30 -2.23
C VAL A 139 5.07 -1.45 -2.85
N TRP A 140 4.37 -2.32 -3.59
CA TRP A 140 4.95 -3.50 -4.22
C TRP A 140 4.63 -3.56 -5.73
N TRP A 141 5.70 -3.59 -6.52
CA TRP A 141 5.68 -3.75 -7.98
C TRP A 141 6.08 -5.17 -8.42
N GLY A 142 6.88 -5.86 -7.61
CA GLY A 142 7.39 -7.19 -7.94
C GLY A 142 8.53 -7.64 -7.04
N VAL A 143 8.95 -8.89 -7.19
CA VAL A 143 10.14 -9.42 -6.49
C VAL A 143 11.38 -8.69 -7.00
N ASN A 144 12.19 -8.13 -6.08
CA ASN A 144 13.40 -7.37 -6.35
C ASN A 144 13.21 -6.11 -7.25
N ASP A 145 11.99 -5.62 -7.41
CA ASP A 145 11.75 -4.38 -8.16
C ASP A 145 12.26 -3.15 -7.37
N PRO A 146 13.11 -2.30 -7.95
CA PRO A 146 13.67 -1.13 -7.25
C PRO A 146 12.64 -0.03 -6.96
N ARG A 147 11.43 -0.12 -7.52
CA ARG A 147 10.30 0.80 -7.25
C ARG A 147 9.50 0.39 -6.01
N ASN A 148 9.82 -0.74 -5.37
CA ASN A 148 9.21 -1.12 -4.11
C ASN A 148 9.53 -0.09 -3.01
N ILE A 149 8.55 0.27 -2.19
CA ILE A 149 8.70 1.30 -1.16
C ILE A 149 8.41 0.71 0.22
N ILE A 150 9.28 1.02 1.18
CA ILE A 150 9.13 0.78 2.61
C ILE A 150 9.36 2.12 3.29
N GLU A 151 8.31 2.73 3.83
CA GLU A 151 8.40 4.04 4.47
C GLU A 151 7.68 4.07 5.82
N ARG A 152 8.17 4.89 6.74
CA ARG A 152 7.39 5.29 7.90
C ARG A 152 6.26 6.22 7.42
N CYS A 153 5.05 6.04 7.95
CA CYS A 153 3.99 7.04 7.72
C CYS A 153 4.43 8.39 8.31
N PRO A 154 4.54 9.49 7.54
CA PRO A 154 4.88 10.80 8.09
C PRO A 154 3.73 11.34 8.96
N GLY A 155 4.05 12.19 9.94
CA GLY A 155 3.05 12.90 10.75
C GLY A 155 2.13 11.97 11.55
N ASP A 156 0.82 12.14 11.44
CA ASP A 156 -0.16 11.34 12.17
C ASP A 156 -0.05 9.83 11.88
N GLN A 157 -0.12 9.00 12.93
CA GLN A 157 0.07 7.56 12.85
C GLN A 157 -1.28 6.82 12.85
N THR A 158 -1.91 6.68 11.68
CA THR A 158 -3.17 5.93 11.52
C THR A 158 -3.17 5.09 10.24
N ASN A 159 -3.94 3.98 10.23
CA ASN A 159 -4.03 3.07 9.09
C ASN A 159 -4.47 3.82 7.82
N ASN A 160 -5.66 4.43 7.88
CA ASN A 160 -6.27 5.24 6.82
C ASN A 160 -5.35 6.30 6.22
N ARG A 161 -4.41 6.84 7.01
CA ARG A 161 -3.45 7.83 6.53
C ARG A 161 -2.27 7.18 5.79
N ALA A 162 -1.69 6.11 6.34
CA ALA A 162 -0.63 5.36 5.67
C ALA A 162 -1.10 4.82 4.30
N GLU A 163 -2.34 4.33 4.25
CA GLU A 163 -3.04 3.83 3.07
C GLU A 163 -3.14 4.87 1.94
N LEU A 164 -3.64 6.07 2.25
CA LEU A 164 -3.68 7.19 1.29
C LEU A 164 -2.27 7.60 0.85
N ILE A 165 -1.29 7.56 1.76
CA ILE A 165 0.10 7.90 1.44
C ILE A 165 0.72 6.84 0.51
N ALA A 166 0.40 5.56 0.66
CA ALA A 166 0.88 4.51 -0.23
C ALA A 166 0.49 4.77 -1.69
N ILE A 167 -0.76 5.21 -1.92
CA ILE A 167 -1.23 5.67 -3.24
C ILE A 167 -0.47 6.94 -3.68
N VAL A 168 -0.29 7.94 -2.80
CA VAL A 168 0.51 9.14 -3.12
C VAL A 168 1.93 8.76 -3.55
N ARG A 169 2.62 7.87 -2.84
CA ARG A 169 3.99 7.47 -3.17
C ARG A 169 4.08 6.81 -4.54
N ILE A 170 3.13 5.94 -4.91
CA ILE A 170 3.00 5.43 -6.28
C ILE A 170 2.90 6.58 -7.29
N LEU A 171 2.00 7.54 -7.05
CA LEU A 171 1.75 8.63 -7.99
C LEU A 171 2.88 9.67 -8.04
N GLU A 172 3.74 9.75 -7.03
CA GLU A 172 4.93 10.59 -7.00
C GLU A 172 6.13 9.94 -7.71
N THR A 173 6.39 8.65 -7.50
CA THR A 173 7.61 7.97 -7.98
C THR A 173 7.46 7.34 -9.36
N THR A 174 6.24 7.02 -9.80
CA THR A 174 6.02 6.40 -11.12
C THR A 174 6.03 7.47 -12.21
N PRO A 175 6.85 7.38 -13.26
CA PRO A 175 6.74 8.28 -14.41
C PRO A 175 5.32 8.28 -15.02
N THR A 176 4.93 9.37 -15.68
CA THR A 176 3.67 9.40 -16.43
C THR A 176 3.85 8.70 -17.77
N SER A 177 3.01 7.71 -18.08
CA SER A 177 3.04 6.96 -19.35
C SER A 177 1.66 7.00 -20.03
N LYS A 178 1.52 6.43 -21.23
CA LYS A 178 0.20 6.19 -21.86
C LYS A 178 -0.44 4.85 -21.43
N ARG A 179 0.28 3.98 -20.74
CA ARG A 179 -0.27 2.73 -20.17
C ARG A 179 -1.18 3.06 -18.99
N THR A 180 -2.18 2.21 -18.78
CA THR A 180 -3.11 2.38 -17.64
C THR A 180 -2.41 1.92 -16.36
N LEU A 181 -2.33 2.81 -15.36
CA LEU A 181 -1.81 2.48 -14.04
C LEU A 181 -2.94 1.88 -13.19
N VAL A 182 -2.81 0.62 -12.79
CA VAL A 182 -3.76 -0.09 -11.93
C VAL A 182 -3.15 -0.23 -10.54
N ILE A 183 -3.71 0.51 -9.58
CA ILE A 183 -3.31 0.48 -8.17
C ILE A 183 -4.26 -0.44 -7.42
N LYS A 184 -3.71 -1.53 -6.89
CA LYS A 184 -4.44 -2.54 -6.11
C LYS A 184 -4.24 -2.30 -4.62
N THR A 185 -5.34 -2.21 -3.88
CA THR A 185 -5.35 -1.99 -2.43
C THR A 185 -6.61 -2.63 -1.84
N ASP A 186 -6.52 -3.12 -0.60
CA ASP A 186 -7.68 -3.53 0.20
C ASP A 186 -8.32 -2.37 1.00
N SER A 187 -7.78 -1.15 0.84
CA SER A 187 -8.28 0.05 1.49
C SER A 187 -9.61 0.55 0.92
N GLN A 188 -10.70 -0.03 1.43
CA GLN A 188 -12.06 0.46 1.20
C GLN A 188 -12.23 1.94 1.56
N TYR A 189 -11.46 2.47 2.52
CA TYR A 189 -11.44 3.90 2.84
C TYR A 189 -10.86 4.72 1.68
N SER A 190 -9.67 4.37 1.20
CA SER A 190 -8.98 5.11 0.14
C SER A 190 -9.74 5.08 -1.19
N ILE A 191 -10.38 3.95 -1.52
CA ILE A 191 -11.24 3.84 -2.71
C ILE A 191 -12.47 4.76 -2.58
N LYS A 192 -13.21 4.67 -1.47
CA LYS A 192 -14.42 5.49 -1.24
C LYS A 192 -14.11 6.99 -1.14
N CYS A 193 -12.92 7.36 -0.69
CA CYS A 193 -12.44 8.75 -0.75
C CYS A 193 -12.60 9.33 -2.16
N PHE A 194 -12.17 8.65 -3.22
CA PHE A 194 -12.21 9.22 -4.58
C PHE A 194 -13.46 8.84 -5.39
N GLU A 195 -14.03 7.64 -5.17
CA GLU A 195 -15.22 7.21 -5.93
C GLU A 195 -16.53 7.81 -5.41
N LEU A 196 -16.66 8.02 -4.09
CA LEU A 196 -17.95 8.40 -3.48
C LEU A 196 -17.91 9.76 -2.77
N TRP A 197 -16.83 10.06 -2.04
CA TRP A 197 -16.82 11.17 -1.08
C TRP A 197 -16.21 12.45 -1.64
N PHE A 198 -15.12 12.37 -2.41
CA PHE A 198 -14.42 13.52 -2.96
C PHE A 198 -15.34 14.49 -3.74
N PRO A 199 -16.23 14.05 -4.65
CA PRO A 199 -17.11 14.97 -5.39
C PRO A 199 -18.03 15.81 -4.48
N LYS A 200 -18.47 15.24 -3.34
CA LYS A 200 -19.27 15.94 -2.33
C LYS A 200 -18.41 16.83 -1.42
N TRP A 201 -17.19 16.40 -1.11
CA TRP A 201 -16.27 17.18 -0.29
C TRP A 201 -15.67 18.39 -1.02
N SER A 202 -15.36 18.25 -2.31
CA SER A 202 -14.89 19.37 -3.15
C SER A 202 -15.93 20.49 -3.28
N SER A 203 -17.23 20.15 -3.24
CA SER A 203 -18.33 21.12 -3.32
C SER A 203 -18.78 21.69 -1.98
N ASN A 204 -18.32 21.15 -0.83
CA ASN A 204 -18.73 21.60 0.51
C ASN A 204 -17.59 22.13 1.40
N GLY A 205 -16.40 22.36 0.82
CA GLY A 205 -15.22 22.85 1.54
C GLY A 205 -14.60 21.79 2.47
N PHE A 206 -14.62 20.52 2.06
CA PHE A 206 -14.08 19.38 2.80
C PHE A 206 -14.62 19.23 4.23
N LYS A 207 -15.96 19.30 4.35
CA LYS A 207 -16.70 19.10 5.61
C LYS A 207 -17.49 17.79 5.61
N THR A 208 -17.63 17.18 6.77
CA THR A 208 -18.53 16.02 6.98
C THR A 208 -19.99 16.47 6.99
N SER A 209 -20.93 15.52 7.05
CA SER A 209 -22.36 15.82 7.28
C SER A 209 -22.62 16.64 8.55
N ASN A 210 -21.72 16.54 9.54
CA ASN A 210 -21.85 17.17 10.84
C ASN A 210 -21.08 18.51 10.90
N GLY A 211 -20.70 19.07 9.74
CA GLY A 211 -19.98 20.34 9.62
C GLY A 211 -18.50 20.32 10.00
N THR A 212 -17.99 19.24 10.58
CA THR A 212 -16.58 19.10 10.99
C THR A 212 -15.65 18.91 9.79
N PRO A 213 -14.38 19.35 9.86
CA PRO A 213 -13.40 19.09 8.80
C PRO A 213 -13.19 17.60 8.55
N VAL A 214 -13.05 17.21 7.27
CA VAL A 214 -12.74 15.84 6.87
C VAL A 214 -11.31 15.48 7.30
N LYS A 215 -11.16 14.34 8.00
CA LYS A 215 -9.83 13.80 8.37
C LYS A 215 -9.00 13.55 7.11
N ASN A 216 -7.71 13.87 7.16
CA ASN A 216 -6.78 13.82 6.02
C ASN A 216 -7.11 14.77 4.85
N ALA A 217 -7.99 15.77 5.00
CA ALA A 217 -8.39 16.64 3.88
C ALA A 217 -7.24 17.25 3.05
N PRO A 218 -6.12 17.75 3.63
CA PRO A 218 -5.00 18.25 2.83
C PRO A 218 -4.31 17.17 1.99
N LEU A 219 -4.14 15.96 2.55
CA LEU A 219 -3.58 14.79 1.86
C LEU A 219 -4.50 14.31 0.74
N ILE A 220 -5.82 14.24 0.99
CA ILE A 220 -6.82 13.83 0.00
C ILE A 220 -6.87 14.82 -1.17
N GLN A 221 -6.80 16.13 -0.91
CA GLN A 221 -6.72 17.16 -1.94
C GLN A 221 -5.43 17.05 -2.76
N TYR A 222 -4.28 16.83 -2.12
CA TYR A 222 -3.01 16.61 -2.82
C TYR A 222 -3.05 15.37 -3.73
N LEU A 223 -3.59 14.25 -3.24
CA LEU A 223 -3.79 13.02 -4.02
C LEU A 223 -4.75 13.23 -5.20
N ALA A 224 -5.81 14.04 -5.04
CA ALA A 224 -6.68 14.40 -6.15
C ALA A 224 -5.94 15.21 -7.24
N SER A 225 -5.09 16.16 -6.87
CA SER A 225 -4.27 16.92 -7.84
C SER A 225 -3.27 16.03 -8.58
N LEU A 226 -2.69 15.00 -7.92
CA LEU A 226 -1.87 13.97 -8.57
C LEU A 226 -2.65 13.16 -9.63
N LEU A 227 -3.87 12.72 -9.29
CA LEU A 227 -4.75 11.99 -10.21
C LEU A 227 -5.18 12.86 -11.40
N GLU A 228 -5.56 14.12 -11.15
CA GLU A 228 -5.95 15.08 -12.19
C GLU A 228 -4.79 15.41 -13.13
N THR A 229 -3.57 15.60 -12.61
CA THR A 229 -2.37 15.84 -13.42
C THR A 229 -2.08 14.66 -14.36
N ARG A 230 -2.24 13.42 -13.89
CA ARG A 230 -2.11 12.22 -14.74
C ARG A 230 -3.21 12.16 -15.80
N ARG A 231 -4.46 12.46 -15.43
CA ARG A 231 -5.60 12.52 -16.35
C ARG A 231 -5.36 13.53 -17.48
N ARG A 232 -4.89 14.75 -17.17
CA ARG A 232 -4.56 15.79 -18.17
C ARG A 232 -3.45 15.33 -19.13
N LYS A 233 -2.42 14.65 -18.62
CA LYS A 233 -1.36 14.04 -19.44
C LYS A 233 -1.82 12.82 -20.25
N GLY A 234 -3.08 12.41 -20.10
CA GLY A 234 -3.71 11.30 -20.82
C GLY A 234 -3.37 9.93 -20.26
N GLN A 235 -2.88 9.84 -19.01
CA GLN A 235 -2.71 8.57 -18.33
C GLN A 235 -3.97 8.19 -17.56
N LYS A 236 -4.49 6.98 -17.80
CA LYS A 236 -5.59 6.42 -17.02
C LYS A 236 -5.03 5.84 -15.72
N VAL A 237 -5.62 6.19 -14.58
CA VAL A 237 -5.37 5.56 -13.28
C VAL A 237 -6.63 4.85 -12.83
N ARG A 238 -6.51 3.60 -12.37
CA ARG A 238 -7.62 2.81 -11.82
C ARG A 238 -7.23 2.35 -10.42
N LEU A 239 -8.06 2.65 -9.43
CA LEU A 239 -8.01 1.97 -8.14
C LEU A 239 -8.80 0.66 -8.29
N LYS A 240 -8.25 -0.48 -7.87
CA LYS A 240 -8.93 -1.78 -7.89
C LYS A 240 -8.89 -2.39 -6.49
N TYR A 241 -10.06 -2.64 -5.91
CA TYR A 241 -10.14 -3.36 -4.64
C TYR A 241 -9.59 -4.77 -4.80
N VAL A 242 -8.72 -5.18 -3.88
CA VAL A 242 -8.33 -6.57 -3.66
C VAL A 242 -8.69 -6.96 -2.22
N ARG A 243 -8.86 -8.25 -1.95
CA ARG A 243 -9.25 -8.70 -0.61
C ARG A 243 -8.01 -8.90 0.27
N GLY A 244 -7.89 -8.11 1.34
CA GLY A 244 -6.77 -8.22 2.29
C GLY A 244 -6.64 -9.61 2.91
N HIS A 245 -5.40 -10.06 3.15
CA HIS A 245 -5.03 -11.34 3.79
C HIS A 245 -5.76 -12.60 3.25
N ASN A 246 -5.95 -12.71 1.93
CA ASN A 246 -6.66 -13.84 1.29
C ASN A 246 -5.84 -14.50 0.14
N GLY A 247 -4.52 -14.59 0.24
CA GLY A 247 -3.68 -15.29 -0.75
C GLY A 247 -3.33 -14.47 -2.01
N HIS A 248 -3.69 -13.19 -2.05
CA HIS A 248 -3.23 -12.29 -3.12
C HIS A 248 -1.78 -11.89 -2.87
N GLU A 249 -0.84 -12.65 -3.42
CA GLU A 249 0.62 -12.50 -3.25
C GLU A 249 1.09 -11.04 -3.24
N GLY A 250 0.68 -10.23 -4.23
CA GLY A 250 1.08 -8.82 -4.29
C GLY A 250 0.57 -7.94 -3.14
N ASN A 251 -0.63 -8.20 -2.62
CA ASN A 251 -1.16 -7.49 -1.45
C ASN A 251 -0.45 -7.94 -0.17
N GLU A 252 -0.15 -9.24 -0.04
CA GLU A 252 0.63 -9.78 1.08
C GLU A 252 2.08 -9.29 1.08
N HIS A 253 2.63 -8.99 -0.09
CA HIS A 253 3.91 -8.28 -0.19
C HIS A 253 3.78 -6.80 0.21
N ALA A 254 2.76 -6.08 -0.25
CA ALA A 254 2.51 -4.70 0.16
C ALA A 254 2.32 -4.56 1.69
N ASP A 255 1.49 -5.42 2.31
CA ASP A 255 1.29 -5.52 3.76
C ASP A 255 2.59 -5.79 4.52
N ARG A 256 3.43 -6.71 4.01
CA ARG A 256 4.74 -6.96 4.59
C ARG A 256 5.66 -5.74 4.55
N LEU A 257 5.68 -5.01 3.43
CA LEU A 257 6.46 -3.77 3.30
C LEU A 257 5.91 -2.67 4.22
N ALA A 258 4.58 -2.52 4.31
CA ALA A 258 3.94 -1.56 5.21
C ALA A 258 4.26 -1.86 6.69
N ASN A 259 4.21 -3.13 7.09
CA ASN A 259 4.64 -3.59 8.40
C ASN A 259 6.13 -3.36 8.67
N MET A 260 7.01 -3.48 7.67
CA MET A 260 8.42 -3.07 7.81
C MET A 260 8.56 -1.55 7.98
N GLY A 261 7.72 -0.75 7.33
CA GLY A 261 7.64 0.69 7.54
C GLY A 261 7.35 1.09 8.99
N THR A 262 6.62 0.26 9.76
CA THR A 262 6.32 0.52 11.18
C THR A 262 7.52 0.40 12.12
N VAL A 263 8.68 -0.09 11.67
CA VAL A 263 9.92 -0.12 12.50
C VAL A 263 10.95 0.93 12.09
N LEU A 264 10.64 1.74 11.07
CA LEU A 264 11.51 2.84 10.65
C LEU A 264 11.38 4.07 11.58
N PRO A 265 12.40 4.94 11.65
CA PRO A 265 12.37 6.17 12.46
C PRO A 265 11.17 7.07 12.12
N PRO A 266 10.64 7.86 13.09
CA PRO A 266 9.58 8.82 12.83
C PRO A 266 9.95 9.82 11.73
N VAL A 267 8.98 10.15 10.87
CA VAL A 267 9.13 11.14 9.79
C VAL A 267 8.16 12.30 10.05
N PRO A 268 8.59 13.57 9.95
CA PRO A 268 7.72 14.72 10.20
C PRO A 268 6.57 14.82 9.19
N GLU A 269 5.52 15.54 9.55
CA GLU A 269 4.37 15.80 8.67
C GLU A 269 4.81 16.57 7.41
N ARG A 270 4.29 16.16 6.26
CA ARG A 270 4.53 16.84 4.97
C ARG A 270 3.55 18.00 4.81
N ASN A 271 4.01 19.12 4.26
CA ASN A 271 3.11 20.22 3.92
C ASN A 271 2.36 19.93 2.62
N TRP A 272 1.29 19.11 2.72
CA TRP A 272 0.44 18.68 1.61
C TRP A 272 -0.15 19.86 0.81
N GLU A 273 -0.49 20.95 1.49
CA GLU A 273 -1.06 22.14 0.85
C GLU A 273 -0.01 22.89 0.01
N ARG A 274 1.24 22.99 0.49
CA ARG A 274 2.35 23.53 -0.32
C ARG A 274 2.65 22.64 -1.52
N LEU A 275 2.67 21.32 -1.34
CA LEU A 275 2.90 20.36 -2.43
C LEU A 275 1.79 20.43 -3.49
N ARG A 276 0.54 20.58 -3.07
CA ARG A 276 -0.62 20.80 -3.94
C ARG A 276 -0.49 22.09 -4.75
N LYS A 277 -0.17 23.21 -4.09
CA LYS A 277 0.05 24.51 -4.77
C LYS A 277 1.16 24.45 -5.81
N ILE A 278 2.28 23.80 -5.50
CA ILE A 278 3.39 23.60 -6.45
C ILE A 278 2.90 22.86 -7.70
N MET A 279 2.14 21.77 -7.54
CA MET A 279 1.59 21.02 -8.68
C MET A 279 0.60 21.86 -9.51
N GLU A 280 -0.27 22.63 -8.87
CA GLU A 280 -1.21 23.52 -9.54
C GLU A 280 -0.47 24.59 -10.36
N THR A 281 0.51 25.29 -9.77
CA THR A 281 1.31 26.31 -10.48
C THR A 281 2.13 25.74 -11.64
N THR A 282 2.80 24.60 -11.45
CA THR A 282 3.60 23.97 -12.52
C THR A 282 2.73 23.54 -13.70
N THR A 283 1.47 23.17 -13.44
CA THR A 283 0.50 22.83 -14.49
C THR A 283 0.10 24.08 -15.28
N THR A 284 -0.30 25.17 -14.62
CA THR A 284 -0.68 26.43 -15.28
C THR A 284 0.46 26.99 -16.12
N THR A 285 1.68 27.13 -15.58
CA THR A 285 2.83 27.65 -16.35
C THR A 285 3.15 26.80 -17.59
N SER A 286 2.94 25.47 -17.52
CA SER A 286 3.12 24.59 -18.68
C SER A 286 2.03 24.79 -19.75
N GLU A 287 0.78 25.02 -19.34
CA GLU A 287 -0.35 25.31 -20.21
C GLU A 287 -0.21 26.71 -20.87
N ASP A 288 0.26 27.71 -20.12
CA ASP A 288 0.53 29.07 -20.62
C ASP A 288 1.68 29.08 -21.66
N ILE A 289 2.79 28.40 -21.39
CA ILE A 289 3.91 28.29 -22.35
C ILE A 289 3.52 27.56 -23.65
N MET A 290 2.55 26.64 -23.59
CA MET A 290 2.02 25.99 -24.80
C MET A 290 1.02 26.86 -25.57
N THR A 291 0.21 27.66 -24.89
CA THR A 291 -0.78 28.53 -25.55
C THR A 291 -0.16 29.80 -26.14
N ASN A 292 0.87 30.36 -25.49
CA ASN A 292 1.50 31.63 -25.92
C ASN A 292 2.55 31.47 -27.04
N LYS A 293 2.67 30.29 -27.66
CA LYS A 293 3.60 30.02 -28.77
C LYS A 293 3.18 30.56 -30.14
N ASN A 294 2.11 31.35 -30.21
CA ASN A 294 1.58 31.91 -31.46
C ASN A 294 1.63 33.44 -31.56
N SER A 295 2.40 34.12 -30.70
CA SER A 295 2.76 35.53 -30.85
C SER A 295 4.22 35.76 -30.45
N GLY A 296 5.07 36.02 -31.44
CA GLY A 296 6.40 36.62 -31.21
C GLY A 296 6.27 38.05 -30.63
N PRO A 297 7.36 38.62 -30.11
CA PRO A 297 8.56 38.79 -30.93
C PRO A 297 9.84 38.17 -30.34
N SER A 298 10.90 38.21 -31.15
CA SER A 298 12.26 37.78 -30.83
C SER A 298 12.87 38.56 -29.66
N ILE A 299 13.42 37.86 -28.67
CA ILE A 299 14.33 38.41 -27.66
C ILE A 299 15.71 37.77 -27.86
N SER A 300 16.77 38.58 -27.73
CA SER A 300 18.14 38.24 -28.09
C SER A 300 18.84 37.32 -27.08
N ASN A 301 19.79 36.52 -27.57
CA ASN A 301 20.62 35.60 -26.76
C ASN A 301 21.64 36.37 -25.88
N GLN A 302 21.20 37.09 -24.85
CA GLN A 302 22.11 37.78 -23.92
C GLN A 302 21.72 37.75 -22.43
N GLU A 303 20.57 37.17 -22.06
CA GLU A 303 20.12 37.10 -20.65
C GLU A 303 20.07 35.67 -20.05
N ILE A 304 20.55 34.65 -20.77
CA ILE A 304 20.49 33.24 -20.30
C ILE A 304 21.68 32.85 -19.40
N SER A 305 22.71 33.71 -19.25
CA SER A 305 23.95 33.36 -18.53
C SER A 305 23.98 33.59 -17.02
N GLU A 306 22.98 34.25 -16.40
CA GLU A 306 23.06 34.67 -14.98
C GLU A 306 22.11 33.91 -14.02
N SER A 307 21.44 32.84 -14.44
CA SER A 307 20.47 32.10 -13.60
C SER A 307 20.81 30.63 -13.29
N LEU A 308 22.05 30.19 -13.56
CA LEU A 308 22.48 28.80 -13.40
C LEU A 308 23.59 28.55 -12.35
N ASP A 309 23.97 29.54 -11.54
CA ASP A 309 25.11 29.42 -10.60
C ASP A 309 24.71 29.49 -9.10
N VAL A 310 23.59 28.85 -8.73
CA VAL A 310 23.23 28.60 -7.31
C VAL A 310 22.68 27.17 -7.13
N SER A 311 23.45 26.14 -7.50
CA SER A 311 23.16 24.76 -7.06
C SER A 311 24.40 23.84 -6.98
N ARG A 312 25.58 24.38 -6.68
CA ARG A 312 26.80 23.60 -6.41
C ARG A 312 27.35 23.90 -5.01
N ASP A 313 26.67 23.36 -3.99
CA ASP A 313 27.28 23.01 -2.72
C ASP A 313 26.31 22.18 -1.86
N SER A 314 26.29 20.86 -2.08
CA SER A 314 25.74 19.86 -1.14
C SER A 314 26.24 18.42 -1.37
N ASP A 315 26.96 18.13 -2.46
CA ASP A 315 27.33 16.77 -2.89
C ASP A 315 28.75 16.33 -2.45
N THR A 316 29.13 16.59 -1.20
CA THR A 316 30.47 16.20 -0.69
C THR A 316 30.48 15.60 0.73
N VAL A 317 29.47 14.82 1.13
CA VAL A 317 29.58 13.90 2.29
C VAL A 317 28.79 12.60 2.09
N PHE A 318 29.25 11.67 1.24
CA PHE A 318 28.99 10.21 1.38
C PHE A 318 29.87 9.34 0.46
N ARG A 319 31.19 9.47 0.59
CA ARG A 319 32.17 8.47 0.10
C ARG A 319 33.32 8.28 1.09
N SER A 320 33.05 7.53 2.15
CA SER A 320 34.05 6.80 2.93
C SER A 320 33.37 5.66 3.68
N LEU A 321 34.12 4.59 3.94
CA LEU A 321 33.74 3.27 4.49
C LEU A 321 33.37 2.20 3.45
N SER A 322 34.43 1.73 2.79
CA SER A 322 34.72 0.31 2.57
C SER A 322 34.74 -0.48 3.88
#